data_AF-A0A2V9W748-F1
#
_entry.id   AF-A0A2V9W748-F1
#
_cell.length_a   1.000
_cell.length_b   1.000
_cell.length_c   1.000
_cell.angle_alpha   90.00
_cell.angle_beta   90.00
_cell.angle_gamma   90.00
#
_symmetry.space_group_name_H-M   'P 1'
#
loop_
_entity.id
_entity.type
_entity.pdbx_description
1 polymer ?
#
loop_
_entity_poly.entity_id
_entity_poly.type
_entity_poly.pdbx_seq_one_letter_code
_entity_poly.pdbx_strand_id
1 'polypeptide(L)'
;MIVIEDFGIAPLADETVRDSRWRSLEDRYDRRSTLIPSQLPLGQWHAYLGDRTVADAMLDRLVHHSYRLVLKGDSMRKHRGSALKSASPTTHAAAHLFEFPGLWFYP
;
A
#
# COMPACT_ATOMS: atom_id res chain seq x y z
N MET A 1 -15.16 6.13 0.90
CA MET A 1 -13.71 6.39 1.03
C MET A 1 -12.96 5.53 0.04
N ILE A 2 -11.86 6.02 -0.55
CA ILE A 2 -10.93 5.21 -1.37
C ILE A 2 -9.57 5.22 -0.70
N VAL A 3 -8.85 4.10 -0.79
CA VAL A 3 -7.45 4.00 -0.39
C VAL A 3 -6.61 3.76 -1.62
N ILE A 4 -5.54 4.55 -1.78
CA ILE A 4 -4.61 4.42 -2.88
C ILE A 4 -3.28 3.92 -2.33
N GLU A 5 -3.12 2.60 -2.37
CA GLU A 5 -1.90 1.93 -1.93
C GLU A 5 -0.72 2.24 -2.85
N ASP A 6 0.48 1.93 -2.36
CA ASP A 6 1.73 1.92 -3.14
C ASP A 6 2.14 3.28 -3.75
N PHE A 7 1.70 4.39 -3.17
CA PHE A 7 2.16 5.72 -3.60
C PHE A 7 3.66 5.90 -3.27
N GLY A 8 4.48 6.05 -4.32
CA GLY A 8 5.92 6.29 -4.15
C GLY A 8 6.81 5.04 -4.17
N ILE A 9 6.28 3.84 -4.46
CA ILE A 9 7.11 2.61 -4.50
C ILE A 9 7.93 2.50 -5.79
N ALA A 10 7.32 2.80 -6.93
CA ALA A 10 7.96 2.78 -8.24
C ALA A 10 7.68 4.08 -8.98
N PRO A 11 8.66 4.65 -9.71
CA PRO A 11 8.45 5.84 -10.52
C PRO A 11 7.23 5.65 -11.42
N LEU A 12 6.36 6.66 -11.47
CA LEU A 12 5.28 6.69 -12.45
C LEU A 12 5.89 7.00 -13.80
N ALA A 13 6.53 6.04 -14.45
CA ALA A 13 7.14 6.22 -15.78
C ALA A 13 6.05 6.24 -16.88
N ASP A 14 4.99 5.46 -16.69
CA ASP A 14 3.86 5.40 -17.60
C ASP A 14 2.95 6.62 -17.41
N GLU A 15 2.85 7.44 -18.45
CA GLU A 15 2.01 8.63 -18.50
C GLU A 15 0.52 8.30 -18.38
N THR A 16 0.07 7.20 -18.98
CA THR A 16 -1.34 6.77 -18.93
C THR A 16 -1.75 6.41 -17.51
N VAL A 17 -0.88 5.70 -16.79
CA VAL A 17 -1.11 5.35 -15.38
C VAL A 17 -1.10 6.61 -14.51
N ARG A 18 -0.18 7.55 -14.77
CA ARG A 18 -0.09 8.83 -14.06
C ARG A 18 -1.36 9.65 -14.26
N ASP A 19 -1.82 9.82 -15.50
CA ASP A 19 -3.02 10.58 -15.83
C ASP A 19 -4.29 9.93 -15.28
N SER A 20 -4.42 8.60 -15.41
CA SER A 20 -5.57 7.87 -14.86
C SER A 20 -5.65 8.01 -13.33
N ARG A 21 -4.52 7.89 -12.63
CA ARG A 21 -4.44 8.10 -11.18
C ARG A 21 -4.77 9.54 -10.82
N TRP A 22 -4.25 10.50 -11.58
CA TRP A 22 -4.55 11.92 -11.38
C TRP A 22 -6.04 12.23 -11.55
N ARG A 23 -6.65 11.78 -12.65
CA ARG A 23 -8.07 11.97 -12.93
C ARG A 23 -8.96 11.39 -11.82
N SER A 24 -8.58 10.24 -11.26
CA SER A 24 -9.31 9.63 -10.13
C SER A 24 -9.24 10.45 -8.84
N LEU A 25 -8.15 11.20 -8.63
CA LEU A 25 -7.96 12.09 -7.49
C LEU A 25 -8.75 13.39 -7.70
N GLU A 26 -8.70 13.95 -8.91
CA GLU A 26 -9.41 15.17 -9.28
C GLU A 26 -10.92 15.03 -9.12
N ASP A 27 -11.53 13.95 -9.62
CA ASP A 27 -12.99 13.73 -9.51
C ASP A 27 -13.50 13.67 -8.06
N ARG A 28 -12.59 13.35 -7.12
CA ARG A 28 -12.89 13.18 -5.70
C ARG A 28 -12.51 14.38 -4.84
N TYR A 29 -11.74 15.31 -5.39
CA TYR A 29 -11.29 16.50 -4.68
C TYR A 29 -12.50 17.25 -4.10
N ASP A 30 -12.41 17.60 -2.82
CA ASP A 30 -13.45 18.28 -2.03
C ASP A 30 -14.84 17.60 -1.96
N ARG A 31 -14.94 16.33 -2.40
CA ARG A 31 -16.22 15.60 -2.48
C ARG A 31 -16.25 14.33 -1.67
N ARG A 32 -15.13 13.60 -1.60
CA ARG A 32 -15.06 12.30 -0.92
C ARG A 32 -13.69 12.09 -0.26
N SER A 33 -13.67 11.44 0.89
CA SER A 33 -12.42 11.09 1.58
C SER A 33 -11.56 10.13 0.77
N THR A 34 -10.25 10.40 0.74
CA THR A 34 -9.21 9.59 0.09
C THR A 34 -8.03 9.44 1.05
N LEU A 35 -7.56 8.20 1.24
CA LEU A 35 -6.39 7.87 2.05
C LEU A 35 -5.24 7.47 1.12
N ILE A 36 -4.06 8.04 1.33
CA ILE A 36 -2.86 7.73 0.54
C ILE A 36 -1.74 7.34 1.50
N PRO A 37 -1.52 6.04 1.77
CA PRO A 37 -0.29 5.59 2.39
C PRO A 37 0.88 5.76 1.42
N SER A 38 1.96 6.40 1.89
CA SER A 38 3.19 6.53 1.12
C SER A 38 4.41 6.19 1.96
N GLN A 39 5.39 5.55 1.32
CA GLN A 39 6.71 5.31 1.87
C GLN A 39 7.65 6.49 1.64
N LEU A 40 7.29 7.44 0.76
CA LEU A 40 8.08 8.62 0.48
C LEU A 40 7.65 9.78 1.39
N PRO A 41 8.60 10.51 1.99
CA PRO A 41 8.27 11.76 2.67
C PRO A 41 7.70 12.76 1.66
N LEU A 42 6.79 13.62 2.13
CA LEU A 42 6.06 14.55 1.26
C LEU A 42 6.99 15.43 0.38
N GLY A 43 8.14 15.86 0.91
CA GLY A 43 9.10 16.66 0.15
C GLY A 43 9.68 15.96 -1.09
N GLN A 44 9.58 14.63 -1.18
CA GLN A 44 10.03 13.84 -2.33
C GLN A 44 8.92 13.57 -3.34
N TRP A 45 7.66 13.90 -3.03
CA TRP A 45 6.54 13.64 -3.94
C TRP A 45 6.63 14.48 -5.21
N HIS A 46 7.13 15.71 -5.11
CA HIS A 46 7.32 16.56 -6.27
C HIS A 46 8.31 15.93 -7.27
N ALA A 47 9.41 15.35 -6.78
CA ALA A 47 10.37 14.64 -7.62
C ALA A 47 9.81 13.32 -8.17
N TYR A 48 8.99 12.62 -7.38
CA TYR A 48 8.35 11.35 -7.76
C TYR A 48 7.38 11.49 -8.94
N LEU A 49 6.62 12.59 -8.99
CA LEU A 49 5.65 12.84 -10.05
C LEU A 49 6.31 13.20 -11.39
N GLY A 50 7.57 13.66 -11.36
CA GLY A 50 8.42 13.91 -12.54
C GLY A 50 8.09 15.19 -13.31
N ASP A 51 6.81 15.51 -13.49
CA ASP A 51 6.35 16.73 -14.14
C ASP A 51 6.07 17.81 -13.08
N ARG A 52 6.75 18.95 -13.17
CA ARG A 52 6.60 20.07 -12.23
C ARG A 52 5.17 20.64 -12.19
N THR A 53 4.53 20.80 -13.35
CA THR A 53 3.19 21.39 -13.44
C THR A 53 2.16 20.47 -12.83
N VAL A 54 2.24 19.18 -13.14
CA VAL A 54 1.35 18.16 -12.56
C VAL A 54 1.63 18.01 -11.07
N ALA A 55 2.89 18.01 -10.66
CA ALA A 55 3.29 17.90 -9.27
C ALA A 55 2.74 19.05 -8.42
N ASP A 56 2.93 20.29 -8.86
CA ASP A 56 2.41 21.47 -8.17
C ASP A 56 0.89 21.43 -8.08
N ALA A 57 0.20 21.16 -9.19
CA ALA A 57 -1.26 21.06 -9.23
C ALA A 57 -1.82 19.93 -8.33
N MET A 58 -1.13 18.80 -8.27
CA MET A 58 -1.54 17.64 -7.48
C MET A 58 -1.28 17.84 -5.99
N LEU A 59 -0.11 18.36 -5.63
CA LEU A 59 0.21 18.68 -4.26
C LEU A 59 -0.68 19.80 -3.73
N ASP A 60 -0.99 20.80 -4.55
CA ASP A 60 -1.88 21.89 -4.17
C ASP A 60 -3.24 21.35 -3.72
N ARG A 61 -3.88 20.51 -4.54
CA ARG A 61 -5.19 19.93 -4.21
C ARG A 61 -5.14 18.90 -3.09
N LEU A 62 -4.19 17.96 -3.13
CA LEU A 62 -4.18 16.86 -2.17
C LEU A 62 -3.65 17.27 -0.81
N VAL A 63 -2.60 18.08 -0.77
CA VAL A 63 -1.90 18.35 0.49
C VAL A 63 -2.62 19.44 1.27
N HIS A 64 -3.07 20.52 0.61
CA HIS A 64 -3.67 21.67 1.33
C HIS A 64 -4.90 21.28 2.14
N HIS A 65 -5.69 20.32 1.68
CA HIS A 65 -6.90 19.87 2.35
C HIS A 65 -6.74 18.50 3.05
N SER A 66 -5.51 18.06 3.34
CA SER A 66 -5.24 16.77 3.99
C SER A 66 -4.79 16.87 5.44
N TYR A 67 -5.08 15.81 6.18
CA TYR A 67 -4.43 15.52 7.45
C TYR A 67 -3.20 14.65 7.20
N ARG A 68 -2.03 15.14 7.64
CA ARG A 68 -0.76 14.41 7.50
C ARG A 68 -0.46 13.61 8.76
N LEU A 69 -0.48 12.29 8.63
CA LEU A 69 -0.07 11.37 9.69
C LEU A 69 1.32 10.80 9.37
N VAL A 70 2.33 11.26 10.10
CA VAL A 70 3.69 10.72 9.98
C VAL A 70 3.82 9.55 10.95
N LEU A 71 3.76 8.33 10.40
CA LEU A 71 3.94 7.10 11.18
C LEU A 71 5.43 6.92 11.49
N LYS A 72 5.73 6.57 12.74
CA LYS A 72 7.08 6.25 13.23
C LYS A 72 7.04 4.90 13.92
N GLY A 73 8.16 4.17 13.86
CA GLY A 73 8.32 2.89 14.53
C GLY A 73 8.82 1.79 13.59
N ASP A 74 9.14 0.65 14.18
CA ASP A 74 9.59 -0.53 13.46
C ASP A 74 8.48 -1.20 12.66
N SER A 75 8.88 -1.97 11.64
CA SER A 75 7.93 -2.75 10.85
C SER A 75 7.18 -3.76 11.73
N MET A 76 5.85 -3.66 11.76
CA MET A 76 4.98 -4.63 12.42
C MET A 76 5.13 -6.07 11.88
N ARG A 77 5.72 -6.24 10.68
CA ARG A 77 6.04 -7.57 10.15
C ARG A 77 7.08 -8.30 11.01
N LYS A 78 8.05 -7.57 11.59
CA LYS A 78 9.07 -8.13 12.50
C LYS A 78 8.43 -8.66 13.80
N HIS A 79 7.44 -7.94 14.32
CA HIS A 79 6.72 -8.32 15.55
C HIS A 79 5.86 -9.58 15.38
N ARG A 80 5.28 -9.81 14.19
CA ARG A 80 4.55 -11.06 13.91
C ARG A 80 5.49 -12.27 13.80
N GLY A 81 6.69 -12.08 13.26
CA GLY A 81 7.70 -13.13 13.14
C GLY A 81 8.28 -13.58 14.50
N SER A 82 8.38 -12.69 15.49
CA SER A 82 8.81 -13.08 16.85
C SER A 82 7.69 -13.77 17.64
N ALA A 83 6.43 -13.35 17.47
CA ALA A 83 5.28 -13.99 18.11
C ALA A 83 5.07 -15.45 17.65
N LEU A 84 5.42 -15.76 16.40
CA LEU A 84 5.42 -17.13 15.88
C LEU A 84 6.58 -18.00 16.40
N LYS A 85 7.69 -17.40 16.84
CA LYS A 85 8.83 -18.13 17.44
C LYS A 85 8.62 -18.47 18.92
N SER A 86 7.80 -17.70 19.63
CA SER A 86 7.45 -17.95 21.04
C SER A 86 6.32 -18.97 21.23
N ALA A 87 5.59 -19.29 20.17
CA ALA A 87 4.67 -20.43 20.17
C ALA A 87 5.47 -21.69 19.80
N SER A 88 6.14 -22.29 20.78
CA SER A 88 6.67 -23.65 20.62
C SER A 88 5.53 -24.57 20.20
N PRO A 89 5.67 -25.39 19.14
CA PRO A 89 4.67 -26.38 18.81
C PRO A 89 4.65 -27.41 19.94
N THR A 90 3.55 -27.48 20.67
CA THR A 90 3.28 -28.64 21.54
C THR A 90 3.27 -29.86 20.63
N THR A 91 4.30 -30.69 20.75
CA THR A 91 4.40 -31.99 20.11
C THR A 91 3.16 -32.82 20.46
N HIS A 92 2.19 -32.88 19.55
CA HIS A 92 1.33 -34.04 19.43
C HIS A 92 1.74 -34.79 18.17
N ALA A 93 2.61 -35.77 18.37
CA ALA A 93 2.75 -36.89 17.46
C ALA A 93 1.41 -37.64 17.40
N ALA A 94 0.79 -37.63 16.23
CA ALA A 94 -0.05 -38.73 15.75
C ALA A 94 -0.20 -38.57 14.24
N ALA A 95 0.65 -39.28 13.52
CA ALA A 95 0.45 -39.57 12.12
C ALA A 95 -0.86 -40.36 11.97
N HIS A 96 -1.89 -39.71 11.47
CA HIS A 96 -2.97 -40.39 10.76
C HIS A 96 -3.12 -39.73 9.40
N LEU A 97 -2.46 -40.35 8.42
CA LEU A 97 -2.74 -40.19 7.00
C LEU A 97 -4.22 -40.55 6.79
N PHE A 98 -5.04 -39.55 6.52
CA PHE A 98 -6.38 -39.75 5.97
C PHE A 98 -6.26 -39.58 4.45
N GLU A 99 -6.28 -40.70 3.73
CA GLU A 99 -6.48 -40.69 2.28
C GLU A 99 -7.92 -40.27 1.98
N PHE A 100 -8.09 -39.17 1.24
CA PHE A 100 -9.35 -38.83 0.57
C PHE A 100 -9.21 -39.18 -0.92
N PRO A 101 -10.07 -40.04 -1.48
CA PRO A 101 -10.02 -40.34 -2.90
C PRO A 101 -10.64 -39.19 -3.69
N GLY A 102 -9.89 -38.65 -4.66
CA GLY A 102 -10.52 -38.23 -5.92
C GLY A 102 -10.38 -36.78 -6.40
N LEU A 103 -9.49 -35.94 -5.87
CA LEU A 103 -9.26 -34.61 -6.47
C LEU A 103 -7.77 -34.22 -6.42
N TRP A 104 -7.06 -34.52 -7.49
CA TRP A 104 -5.78 -33.90 -7.82
C TRP A 104 -6.03 -32.89 -8.94
N PHE A 105 -5.87 -31.59 -8.66
CA PHE A 105 -5.80 -30.57 -9.70
C PHE A 105 -4.39 -29.95 -9.68
N TYR A 106 -3.68 -30.11 -10.80
CA TYR A 106 -2.54 -29.31 -11.26
C TYR A 106 -2.47 -29.43 -12.79
N PRO A 107 -1.83 -28.49 -13.51
CA PRO A 107 -1.32 -27.18 -13.10
C PRO A 107 -2.17 -25.99 -13.56
#